data_AF-A0A5K1FT44-F1
#
_entry.id   AF-A0A5K1FT44-F1
#
_cell.length_a   1.000
_cell.length_b   1.000
_cell.length_c   1.000
_cell.angle_alpha   90.00
_cell.angle_beta   90.00
_cell.angle_gamma   90.00
#
_symmetry.space_group_name_H-M   'P 1'
#
loop_
_entity.id
_entity.type
_entity.pdbx_description
1 polymer ?
#
loop_
_entity_poly.entity_id
_entity_poly.type
_entity_poly.pdbx_seq_one_letter_code
_entity_poly.pdbx_strand_id
1 'polypeptide(L)' 'GILGPTGRYLKVLTGPKYDGKYLHSLVQGILKDTKLHETLTNVVIPTFDIKLLQPVIFSSFM' A
#
# COMPACT_ATOMS: atom_id res chain seq x y z
N GLY A 1 -29.37 19.16 -10.31
CA GLY A 1 -28.17 19.17 -11.16
C GLY A 1 -27.74 17.75 -11.47
N ILE A 2 -27.15 17.52 -12.63
CA ILE A 2 -26.86 16.23 -13.28
C ILE A 2 -25.76 15.41 -12.54
N LEU A 3 -25.90 15.25 -11.23
CA LEU A 3 -24.96 14.56 -10.34
C LEU A 3 -25.76 13.64 -9.42
N GLY A 4 -26.46 12.69 -10.02
CA GLY A 4 -27.07 11.58 -9.31
C GLY A 4 -26.04 10.51 -8.88
N PRO A 5 -26.50 9.42 -8.24
CA PRO A 5 -25.65 8.35 -7.68
C PRO A 5 -24.69 7.68 -8.69
N THR A 6 -24.94 7.82 -10.00
CA THR A 6 -24.09 7.34 -11.10
C THR A 6 -22.71 7.99 -11.16
N GLY A 7 -22.55 9.25 -10.72
CA GLY A 7 -21.26 9.95 -10.72
C GLY A 7 -20.23 9.34 -9.75
N ARG A 8 -20.68 8.65 -8.69
CA ARG A 8 -19.79 7.99 -7.71
C ARG A 8 -19.15 6.72 -8.28
N TYR A 9 -19.88 5.96 -9.09
CA TYR A 9 -19.38 4.72 -9.71
C TYR A 9 -18.37 5.02 -10.83
N LEU A 10 -18.58 6.09 -11.59
CA LEU A 10 -17.66 6.50 -12.65
C LEU A 10 -16.24 6.80 -12.12
N LYS A 11 -16.14 7.31 -10.89
CA LYS A 11 -14.87 7.61 -10.22
C LYS A 11 -14.06 6.37 -9.82
N VAL A 12 -14.70 5.20 -9.67
CA VAL A 12 -14.01 3.93 -9.36
C VAL A 12 -13.39 3.32 -10.63
N LEU A 13 -13.99 3.59 -11.79
CA LEU A 13 -13.54 3.06 -13.08
C LEU A 13 -12.25 3.73 -13.60
N THR A 14 -11.87 4.88 -13.06
CA THR A 14 -10.67 5.63 -13.47
C THR A 14 -9.41 5.26 -12.69
N GLY A 15 -9.48 4.27 -11.80
CA GLY A 15 -8.37 3.81 -10.97
C GLY A 15 -8.50 4.19 -9.50
N PRO A 16 -7.41 4.11 -8.72
CA PRO A 16 -7.46 4.35 -7.29
C PRO A 16 -7.82 5.81 -6.99
N LYS A 17 -8.48 6.02 -5.85
CA LYS A 17 -8.87 7.37 -5.38
C LYS A 17 -7.65 8.30 -5.18
N TYR A 18 -6.47 7.73 -4.94
CA TYR A 18 -5.21 8.43 -4.71
C TYR A 18 -4.10 7.81 -5.56
N ASP A 19 -3.14 8.62 -6.01
CA ASP A 19 -2.00 8.18 -6.82
C ASP A 19 -0.86 7.51 -6.01
N GLY A 20 -0.93 7.61 -4.68
CA GLY A 20 0.03 7.02 -3.75
C GLY A 20 1.36 7.77 -3.60
N LYS A 21 1.60 8.88 -4.31
CA LYS A 21 2.92 9.55 -4.30
C LYS A 21 3.27 10.14 -2.93
N TYR A 22 2.32 10.83 -2.31
CA TYR A 22 2.52 11.43 -0.99
C TYR A 22 2.82 10.39 0.09
N LEU A 23 2.11 9.26 0.07
CA LEU A 23 2.34 8.17 1.01
C LEU A 23 3.75 7.58 0.84
N HIS A 24 4.18 7.32 -0.41
CA HIS A 24 5.53 6.84 -0.68
C HIS A 24 6.61 7.82 -0.22
N SER A 25 6.46 9.12 -0.49
CA SER A 25 7.42 10.13 -0.03
C SER A 25 7.48 10.24 1.49
N LEU A 26 6.34 10.12 2.17
CA LEU A 26 6.26 10.18 3.63
C LEU A 26 6.95 8.97 4.26
N VAL A 27 6.67 7.77 3.75
CA VAL A 27 7.31 6.52 4.23
C VAL A 27 8.82 6.55 3.99
N GLN A 28 9.27 7.00 2.82
CA GLN A 28 10.70 7.19 2.53
C GLN A 28 11.36 8.22 3.46
N GLY A 29 10.69 9.33 3.77
CA GLY A 29 11.22 10.34 4.68
C GLY A 29 11.36 9.85 6.13
N ILE A 30 10.40 9.03 6.60
CA ILE A 30 10.40 8.47 7.96
C ILE A 30 11.39 7.31 8.09
N LEU A 31 11.34 6.33 7.18
CA LEU A 31 12.12 5.09 7.29
C LEU A 31 13.51 5.19 6.65
N LYS A 32 13.73 6.14 5.74
CA LYS A 32 14.99 6.29 4.99
C LYS A 32 15.39 4.97 4.33
N ASP A 33 16.60 4.49 4.60
CA ASP A 33 17.14 3.25 4.04
C ASP A 33 16.89 2.01 4.92
N THR A 34 16.20 2.15 6.05
CA THR A 34 15.96 1.08 7.03
C THR A 34 15.31 -0.15 6.37
N LYS A 35 15.87 -1.33 6.62
CA LYS A 35 15.42 -2.63 6.12
C LYS A 35 14.81 -3.46 7.24
N LEU A 36 14.05 -4.49 6.82
CA LEU A 36 13.31 -5.36 7.72
C LEU A 36 14.18 -6.04 8.81
N HIS A 37 15.42 -6.42 8.47
CA HIS A 37 16.34 -7.07 9.41
C HIS A 37 16.90 -6.12 10.47
N GLU A 38 16.72 -4.80 10.30
CA GLU A 38 17.17 -3.78 11.26
C GLU A 38 16.07 -3.46 12.30
N THR A 39 14.92 -4.12 12.23
CA THR A 39 13.81 -3.93 13.18
C THR A 39 14.22 -4.37 14.60
N LEU A 40 13.91 -3.55 15.61
CA LEU A 40 14.28 -3.81 17.02
C LEU A 40 13.41 -4.90 17.67
N THR A 41 12.25 -5.18 17.09
CA THR A 41 11.29 -6.18 17.56
C THR A 41 10.84 -7.02 16.38
N ASN A 42 10.48 -8.28 16.64
CA ASN A 42 9.92 -9.15 15.61
C ASN A 42 8.64 -8.55 15.02
N VAL A 43 8.59 -8.43 13.70
CA VAL A 43 7.44 -7.89 12.95
C VAL A 43 6.96 -8.88 11.90
N VAL A 44 5.64 -8.85 11.64
CA VAL A 44 4.98 -9.57 10.54
C VAL A 44 4.21 -8.55 9.72
N ILE A 45 4.55 -8.40 8.44
CA ILE A 45 3.91 -7.48 7.49
C ILE A 45 3.30 -8.31 6.36
N PRO A 46 1.98 -8.61 6.43
CA PRO A 46 1.30 -9.36 5.38
C PRO A 46 1.01 -8.44 4.18
N THR A 47 1.15 -9.00 2.98
CA THR A 47 0.76 -8.37 1.72
C THR A 47 0.29 -9.44 0.72
N PHE A 48 -0.19 -9.02 -0.45
CA PHE A 48 -0.62 -9.92 -1.51
C PHE A 48 0.10 -9.57 -2.82
N ASP A 49 0.78 -10.55 -3.40
CA ASP A 49 1.42 -10.38 -4.70
C ASP A 49 0.40 -10.69 -5.80
N ILE A 50 -0.06 -9.64 -6.48
CA ILE A 50 -1.04 -9.75 -7.57
C ILE A 50 -0.52 -10.47 -8.82
N LYS A 51 0.80 -10.54 -9.02
CA LYS A 51 1.40 -11.24 -10.17
C LYS A 51 1.43 -12.74 -9.94
N LEU A 52 1.75 -13.14 -8.71
CA LEU A 52 1.79 -14.55 -8.30
C LEU A 52 0.44 -15.05 -7.77
N LEU A 53 -0.51 -14.14 -7.54
CA LEU A 53 -1.83 -14.42 -6.98
C LEU A 53 -1.77 -15.18 -5.64
N GLN A 54 -0.80 -14.83 -4.79
CA GLN A 54 -0.60 -15.47 -3.49
C GLN A 54 -0.27 -14.45 -2.39
N PRO A 55 -0.58 -14.76 -1.11
CA PRO A 55 -0.10 -13.97 0.00
C PRO A 55 1.42 -14.03 0.11
N VAL A 56 2.03 -12.91 0.47
CA VAL A 56 3.47 -12.79 0.77
C VAL A 56 3.60 -12.15 2.14
N ILE A 57 4.53 -12.64 2.95
CA ILE A 57 4.80 -12.11 4.28
C ILE A 57 6.23 -11.58 4.30
N PHE A 58 6.41 -10.31 4.69
CA PHE A 58 7.70 -9.81 5.14
C PHE A 58 7.77 -10.00 6.66
N SER A 59 8.73 -10.81 7.11
CA SER A 59 8.93 -11.16 8.51
C SER A 59 10.36 -10.91 8.95
N SER A 60 10.56 -10.45 10.19
CA SER A 60 11.87 -10.44 10.85
C SER A 60 12.05 -11.59 11.85
N PHE A 61 11.10 -12.55 11.90
CA PHE A 61 11.35 -13.83 12.54
C PHE A 61 12.45 -14.57 11.78
N MET A 62 13.48 -15.05 12.50
CA MET A 62 14.54 -15.90 11.96
C MET A 62 14.00 -17.26 11.49
#